data_AF-A0A962G1E5-F1
#
_entry.id   AF-A0A962G1E5-F1
#
_cell.length_a   1.000
_cell.length_b   1.000
_cell.length_c   1.000
_cell.angle_alpha   90.00
_cell.angle_beta   90.00
_cell.angle_gamma   90.00
#
_symmetry.space_group_name_H-M   'P 1'
#
loop_
_entity.id
_entity.type
_entity.pdbx_description
1 polymer ?
#
loop_
_entity_poly.entity_id
_entity_poly.type
_entity_poly.pdbx_seq_one_letter_code
_entity_poly.pdbx_strand_id
1 'polypeptide(L)'
;MFSMRFKAIQRVLGALIGMSSVIALPPMAIAWVLDEHTLGAFIDSAMVSAVLGGFLWFPVRNVDYDLRLRDGFFIVSATWWVVSLVTALPFVFGAPHLSYTDAVFEAASGLTTTGATMIVG
;
A
#
# COMPACT_ATOMS: atom_id res chain seq x y z
N MET A 1 -22.10 0.43 -15.40
CA MET A 1 -21.55 -0.94 -15.41
C MET A 1 -20.11 -0.88 -15.92
N PHE A 2 -19.11 -1.05 -15.05
CA PHE A 2 -17.69 -0.97 -15.45
C PHE A 2 -17.32 -2.09 -16.44
N SER A 3 -16.44 -1.80 -17.40
CA SER A 3 -15.98 -2.76 -18.41
C SER A 3 -15.14 -3.88 -17.78
N MET A 4 -15.11 -5.07 -18.41
CA MET A 4 -14.32 -6.22 -17.93
C MET A 4 -12.83 -5.87 -17.74
N ARG A 5 -12.29 -5.03 -18.63
CA ARG A 5 -10.94 -4.47 -18.52
C ARG A 5 -10.72 -3.72 -17.21
N PHE A 6 -11.63 -2.83 -16.84
CA PHE A 6 -11.51 -2.05 -15.61
C PHE A 6 -11.58 -2.94 -14.36
N LYS A 7 -12.46 -3.95 -14.38
CA LYS A 7 -12.55 -4.93 -13.28
C LYS A 7 -11.27 -5.77 -13.13
N ALA A 8 -10.61 -6.12 -14.24
CA ALA A 8 -9.33 -6.83 -14.21
C ALA A 8 -8.20 -5.97 -13.61
N ILE A 9 -8.13 -4.69 -14.00
CA ILE A 9 -7.19 -3.72 -13.40
C ILE A 9 -7.47 -3.55 -11.90
N GLN A 10 -8.74 -3.38 -11.51
CA GLN A 10 -9.18 -3.31 -10.11
C GLN A 10 -8.73 -4.55 -9.34
N ARG A 11 -8.86 -5.75 -9.92
CA ARG A 11 -8.41 -7.00 -9.29
C ARG A 11 -6.91 -6.94 -8.97
N VAL A 12 -6.08 -6.50 -9.92
CA VAL A 12 -4.63 -6.39 -9.69
C VAL A 12 -4.30 -5.34 -8.64
N LEU A 13 -4.89 -4.15 -8.71
CA LEU A 13 -4.64 -3.08 -7.74
C LEU A 13 -5.13 -3.45 -6.33
N GLY A 14 -6.31 -4.06 -6.22
CA GLY A 14 -6.83 -4.56 -4.94
C GLY A 14 -5.93 -5.63 -4.32
N ALA A 15 -5.40 -6.54 -5.14
CA ALA A 15 -4.43 -7.53 -4.68
C ALA A 15 -3.14 -6.86 -4.20
N LEU A 16 -2.60 -5.87 -4.92
CA LEU A 16 -1.39 -5.13 -4.52
C LEU A 16 -1.58 -4.39 -3.19
N ILE A 17 -2.71 -3.70 -3.01
CA ILE A 17 -3.07 -3.05 -1.74
C ILE A 17 -3.13 -4.10 -0.63
N GLY A 18 -3.80 -5.23 -0.86
CA GLY A 18 -3.90 -6.30 0.14
C GLY A 18 -2.53 -6.87 0.50
N MET A 19 -1.68 -7.14 -0.49
CA MET A 19 -0.33 -7.66 -0.29
C MET A 19 0.59 -6.66 0.43
N SER A 20 0.32 -5.35 0.37
CA SER A 20 1.11 -4.37 1.14
C SER A 20 0.98 -4.57 2.66
N SER A 21 -0.09 -5.21 3.15
CA SER A 21 -0.20 -5.62 4.56
C SER A 21 0.89 -6.60 4.98
N VAL A 22 1.36 -7.45 4.07
CA VAL A 22 2.44 -8.42 4.32
C VAL A 22 3.78 -7.70 4.47
N ILE A 23 3.97 -6.58 3.77
CA ILE A 23 5.18 -5.75 3.85
C ILE A 23 5.33 -5.11 5.24
N ALA A 24 4.22 -4.90 5.96
CA ALA A 24 4.25 -4.40 7.33
C ALA A 24 4.68 -5.46 8.37
N LEU A 25 4.70 -6.76 8.01
CA LEU A 25 5.01 -7.82 8.98
C LEU A 25 6.46 -7.77 9.50
N PRO A 26 7.52 -7.57 8.68
CA PRO A 26 8.87 -7.44 9.19
C PRO A 26 9.05 -6.31 10.22
N PRO A 27 8.66 -5.04 9.96
CA PRO A 27 8.80 -3.99 10.97
C PRO A 27 7.88 -4.20 12.17
N MET A 28 6.69 -4.79 11.99
CA MET A 28 5.81 -5.17 13.09
C MET A 28 6.45 -6.20 14.02
N ALA A 29 7.13 -7.22 13.46
CA ALA A 29 7.83 -8.23 14.24
C ALA A 29 9.00 -7.61 15.02
N ILE A 30 9.76 -6.70 14.40
CA ILE A 30 10.84 -5.96 15.07
C ILE A 30 10.27 -5.11 16.20
N ALA A 31 9.20 -4.34 15.93
CA ALA A 31 8.55 -3.49 16.94
C ALA A 31 8.03 -4.31 18.13
N TRP A 32 7.52 -5.53 17.88
CA TRP A 32 7.07 -6.43 18.94
C TRP A 32 8.21 -6.98 19.80
N VAL A 33 9.32 -7.40 19.18
CA VAL A 33 10.50 -7.93 19.90
C VAL A 33 11.18 -6.85 20.74
N LEU A 34 11.17 -5.61 20.26
CA LEU A 34 11.82 -4.46 20.91
C LEU A 34 10.89 -3.67 21.84
N ASP A 35 9.63 -4.10 22.01
CA ASP A 35 8.61 -3.40 22.81
C ASP A 35 8.43 -1.92 22.41
N GLU A 36 8.44 -1.67 21.10
CA GLU A 36 8.33 -0.35 20.51
C GLU A 36 6.88 0.14 20.49
N HIS A 37 6.69 1.43 20.80
CA HIS A 37 5.37 2.08 20.78
C HIS A 37 4.75 2.15 19.37
N THR A 38 5.54 1.89 18.32
CA THR A 38 5.11 1.88 16.92
C THR A 38 4.38 0.61 16.50
N LEU A 39 4.35 -0.43 17.35
CA LEU A 39 3.71 -1.71 17.04
C LEU A 39 2.24 -1.54 16.61
N GLY A 40 1.47 -0.72 17.34
CA GLY A 40 0.07 -0.44 17.03
C GLY A 40 -0.11 0.19 15.65
N ALA A 41 0.79 1.09 15.25
CA ALA A 41 0.74 1.74 13.95
C ALA A 41 0.93 0.75 12.79
N PHE A 42 1.83 -0.23 12.94
CA PHE A 42 2.00 -1.27 11.93
C PHE A 42 0.79 -2.21 11.84
N ILE A 43 0.19 -2.58 12.98
CA ILE A 43 -1.02 -3.41 13.02
C ILE A 43 -2.18 -2.70 12.33
N ASP A 44 -2.44 -1.44 12.69
CA ASP A 44 -3.54 -0.66 12.11
C ASP A 44 -3.32 -0.44 10.61
N SER A 45 -2.09 -0.13 10.20
CA SER A 45 -1.75 0.02 8.78
C SER A 45 -1.94 -1.29 8.00
N ALA A 46 -1.50 -2.42 8.55
CA ALA A 46 -1.67 -3.73 7.94
C ALA A 46 -3.16 -4.10 7.82
N MET A 47 -3.94 -3.84 8.86
CA MET A 47 -5.38 -4.11 8.88
C MET A 47 -6.12 -3.25 7.85
N VAL A 48 -5.86 -1.95 7.80
CA VAL A 48 -6.46 -1.03 6.82
C VAL A 48 -6.13 -1.47 5.40
N SER A 49 -4.87 -1.81 5.13
CA SER A 49 -4.41 -2.27 3.82
C SER A 49 -5.06 -3.60 3.41
N ALA A 50 -5.13 -4.57 4.33
CA ALA A 50 -5.75 -5.86 4.07
C ALA A 50 -7.26 -5.74 3.81
N VAL A 51 -7.97 -4.94 4.61
CA VAL A 51 -9.41 -4.71 4.45
C VAL A 51 -9.70 -3.97 3.15
N LEU A 52 -8.98 -2.89 2.86
CA LEU A 52 -9.17 -2.11 1.64
C LEU A 52 -8.85 -2.94 0.38
N GLY A 53 -7.72 -3.65 0.40
CA GLY A 53 -7.31 -4.52 -0.71
C GLY A 53 -8.30 -5.66 -0.93
N GLY A 54 -8.72 -6.32 0.15
CA GLY A 54 -9.74 -7.37 0.13
C GLY A 54 -11.08 -6.86 -0.39
N PHE A 55 -11.53 -5.70 0.08
CA PHE A 55 -12.78 -5.07 -0.39
C PHE A 55 -12.74 -4.73 -1.88
N LEU A 56 -11.61 -4.24 -2.39
CA LEU A 56 -11.45 -3.93 -3.81
C LEU A 56 -11.31 -5.18 -4.67
N TRP A 57 -10.63 -6.22 -4.18
CA TRP A 57 -10.35 -7.46 -4.91
C TRP A 57 -11.54 -8.42 -4.94
N PHE A 58 -12.23 -8.60 -3.81
CA PHE A 58 -13.24 -9.66 -3.62
C PHE A 58 -14.40 -9.63 -4.64
N PRO A 59 -14.99 -8.48 -5.00
CA PRO A 59 -16.07 -8.41 -5.99
C PRO A 59 -15.65 -8.80 -7.41
N VAL A 60 -14.36 -8.71 -7.71
CA VAL A 60 -13.80 -8.92 -9.06
C VAL A 60 -12.84 -10.12 -9.14
N ARG A 61 -12.73 -10.92 -8.07
CA ARG A 61 -11.77 -12.03 -7.98
C ARG A 61 -11.85 -13.03 -9.14
N ASN A 62 -13.06 -13.31 -9.61
CA ASN A 62 -13.35 -14.28 -10.67
C ASN A 62 -13.36 -13.66 -12.08
N VAL A 63 -12.93 -12.41 -12.25
CA VAL A 63 -12.89 -11.76 -13.57
C VAL A 63 -11.78 -12.38 -14.41
N ASP A 64 -12.17 -13.04 -15.49
CA ASP A 64 -11.25 -13.56 -16.48
C ASP A 64 -11.16 -12.58 -17.65
N TYR A 65 -10.00 -11.95 -17.80
CA TYR A 65 -9.71 -10.97 -18.84
C TYR A 65 -8.23 -11.04 -19.17
N ASP A 66 -7.93 -11.26 -20.44
CA ASP A 66 -6.56 -11.26 -20.93
C ASP A 66 -6.02 -9.82 -20.99
N LEU A 67 -5.07 -9.52 -20.10
CA LEU A 67 -4.50 -8.19 -19.95
C LEU A 67 -3.65 -7.85 -21.16
N ARG A 68 -3.97 -6.74 -21.83
CA ARG A 68 -3.18 -6.25 -22.95
C ARG A 68 -1.99 -5.44 -22.44
N LEU A 69 -0.96 -5.29 -23.28
CA LEU A 69 0.23 -4.48 -22.97
C LEU A 69 -0.11 -3.07 -22.44
N ARG A 70 -1.11 -2.41 -23.05
CA ARG A 70 -1.60 -1.08 -22.65
C ARG A 70 -2.15 -1.05 -21.22
N ASP A 71 -2.76 -2.15 -20.77
CA ASP A 71 -3.33 -2.28 -19.43
C ASP A 71 -2.19 -2.48 -18.42
N GLY A 72 -1.15 -3.23 -18.81
CA GLY A 72 0.08 -3.37 -18.03
C GLY A 72 0.76 -2.04 -17.73
N PHE A 73 0.93 -1.16 -18.74
CA PHE A 73 1.49 0.18 -18.52
C PHE A 73 0.68 0.98 -17.48
N PHE A 74 -0.65 0.96 -17.59
CA PHE A 74 -1.52 1.63 -16.65
C PHE A 74 -1.39 1.04 -15.23
N ILE A 75 -1.39 -0.28 -15.11
CA ILE A 75 -1.27 -0.98 -13.83
C ILE A 75 0.05 -0.61 -13.14
N VAL A 76 1.17 -0.63 -13.86
CA VAL A 76 2.49 -0.28 -13.31
C VAL A 76 2.51 1.16 -12.81
N SER A 77 2.08 2.13 -13.62
CA SER A 77 2.02 3.53 -13.20
C SER A 77 1.08 3.73 -12.00
N ALA A 78 -0.10 3.10 -12.00
CA ALA A 78 -1.05 3.19 -10.89
C ALA A 78 -0.53 2.53 -9.62
N THR A 79 0.30 1.48 -9.73
CA THR A 79 0.89 0.77 -8.59
C THR A 79 1.75 1.70 -7.75
N TRP A 80 2.61 2.50 -8.39
CA TRP A 80 3.46 3.46 -7.67
C TRP A 80 2.63 4.46 -6.86
N TRP A 81 1.53 4.97 -7.41
CA TRP A 81 0.63 5.86 -6.69
C TRP A 81 -0.07 5.15 -5.53
N VAL A 82 -0.74 4.05 -5.81
CA VAL A 82 -1.59 3.36 -4.85
C VAL A 82 -0.78 2.79 -3.69
N VAL A 83 0.36 2.16 -3.97
CA VAL A 83 1.22 1.59 -2.92
C VAL A 83 1.77 2.71 -2.04
N SER A 84 2.27 3.82 -2.61
CA SER A 84 2.77 4.95 -1.83
C SER A 84 1.72 5.54 -0.89
N LEU A 85 0.46 5.63 -1.35
CA LEU A 85 -0.65 6.13 -0.53
C LEU A 85 -1.00 5.23 0.66
N VAL A 86 -0.84 3.91 0.49
CA VAL A 86 -1.19 2.91 1.49
C VAL A 86 -0.03 2.66 2.46
N THR A 87 1.20 2.59 1.97
CA THR A 87 2.39 2.38 2.82
C THR A 87 2.80 3.65 3.58
N ALA A 88 2.14 4.77 3.34
CA ALA A 88 2.28 5.99 4.13
C ALA A 88 1.67 5.87 5.55
N LEU A 89 0.67 4.99 5.73
CA LEU A 89 -0.10 4.85 6.98
C LEU A 89 0.75 4.70 8.25
N PRO A 90 1.81 3.85 8.32
CA PRO A 90 2.57 3.71 9.55
C PRO A 90 3.28 5.01 9.97
N PHE A 91 3.68 5.87 9.03
CA PHE A 91 4.30 7.17 9.32
C PHE A 91 3.31 8.22 9.85
N VAL A 92 2.01 8.00 9.62
CA VAL A 92 0.93 8.85 10.12
C VAL A 92 0.49 8.39 11.51
N PHE A 93 0.25 7.09 11.65
CA PHE A 93 -0.28 6.51 12.89
C PHE A 93 0.77 6.39 13.99
N GLY A 94 2.03 6.12 13.62
CA GLY A 94 3.15 6.00 14.55
C GLY A 94 4.06 7.22 14.52
N ALA A 95 5.02 7.26 15.46
CA ALA A 95 6.09 8.26 15.40
C ALA A 95 6.81 8.19 14.04
N PRO A 96 7.07 9.32 13.37
CA PRO A 96 7.07 10.68 13.92
C PRO A 96 5.76 11.48 13.76
N HIS A 97 4.64 10.84 13.42
CA HIS A 97 3.34 11.48 13.19
C HIS A 97 3.38 12.53 12.07
N LEU A 98 3.90 12.12 10.91
CA LEU A 98 3.97 12.99 9.73
C LEU A 98 2.55 13.40 9.28
N SER A 99 2.47 14.59 8.67
CA SER A 99 1.29 14.93 7.88
C SER A 99 1.10 13.88 6.77
N TYR A 100 -0.14 13.61 6.35
CA TYR A 100 -0.37 12.57 5.33
C TYR A 100 0.41 12.83 4.04
N THR A 101 0.56 14.10 3.65
CA THR A 101 1.34 14.48 2.46
C THR A 101 2.82 14.18 2.62
N ASP A 102 3.40 14.45 3.80
CA ASP A 102 4.81 14.15 4.07
C ASP A 102 5.05 12.64 4.19
N ALA A 103 4.11 11.91 4.80
CA ALA A 103 4.13 10.46 4.88
C ALA A 103 4.09 9.80 3.49
N VAL A 104 3.27 10.32 2.57
CA VAL A 104 3.23 9.86 1.18
C VAL A 104 4.54 10.17 0.46
N PHE A 105 5.14 11.34 0.70
CA PHE A 105 6.45 11.67 0.16
C PHE A 105 7.53 10.70 0.67
N GLU A 106 7.58 10.44 1.98
CA GLU A 106 8.53 9.51 2.60
C GLU A 106 8.37 8.09 2.04
N ALA A 107 7.12 7.60 1.99
CA ALA A 107 6.80 6.30 1.44
C ALA A 107 7.18 6.17 -0.04
N ALA A 108 6.85 7.17 -0.86
CA ALA A 108 7.20 7.20 -2.27
C ALA A 108 8.72 7.16 -2.44
N SER A 109 9.44 8.04 -1.74
CA SER A 109 10.91 8.14 -1.79
C SER A 109 11.60 6.81 -1.43
N GLY A 110 11.12 6.14 -0.38
CA GLY A 110 11.64 4.82 0.02
C GLY A 110 11.34 3.73 -1.01
N LEU A 111 10.10 3.65 -1.50
CA LEU A 111 9.68 2.66 -2.49
C LEU A 111 10.40 2.80 -3.83
N THR A 112 10.66 4.04 -4.26
CA THR A 112 11.36 4.33 -5.52
C THR A 112 12.86 4.38 -5.36
N THR A 113 13.41 4.00 -4.19
CA THR A 113 14.85 4.02 -3.88
C THR A 113 15.49 5.41 -4.09
N THR A 114 14.71 6.48 -3.94
CA THR A 114 15.16 7.86 -4.13
C THR A 114 15.97 8.36 -2.94
N GLY A 115 15.56 8.03 -1.72
CA GLY A 115 16.32 8.33 -0.50
C GLY A 115 16.26 9.78 -0.02
N ALA A 116 15.31 10.59 -0.52
CA ALA A 116 14.94 11.87 0.09
C ALA A 116 14.06 11.67 1.33
N THR A 117 14.12 12.58 2.31
CA THR A 117 13.36 12.44 3.57
C THR A 117 12.70 13.75 4.02
N MET A 118 11.51 13.62 4.63
CA MET A 118 10.80 14.68 5.36
C MET A 118 10.95 14.53 6.87
N ILE A 119 11.60 13.47 7.34
CA ILE A 119 11.88 13.26 8.75
C ILE A 119 13.12 14.09 9.11
N VAL A 120 12.90 15.17 9.86
CA VAL A 120 13.96 16.09 10.31
C VAL A 120 14.03 16.03 11.84
N GLY A 121 15.24 15.88 12.38
CA GLY A 121 15.53 15.79 13.81
C GLY A 121 16.95 16.25 14.11
#